data_AF-A0A971LU07-F1
#
_entry.id   AF-A0A971LU07-F1
#
_cell.length_a   1.000
_cell.length_b   1.000
_cell.length_c   1.000
_cell.angle_alpha   90.00
_cell.angle_beta   90.00
_cell.angle_gamma   90.00
#
_symmetry.space_group_name_H-M   'P 1'
#
loop_
_entity.id
_entity.type
_entity.pdbx_description
1 polymer ?
#
loop_
_entity_poly.entity_id
_entity_poly.type
_entity_poly.pdbx_seq_one_letter_code
_entity_poly.pdbx_strand_id
1 'polypeptide(L)'
;MEKEYRNLFRSLNTRLDGEDINMLSPLQLAYIGDAVFELCVRTYLLQREMPVKKLHDETIKYVKAKAQSTFVHELEGILTEKEKYLVRRGRNAKTHSTPKNADIMDYRYATGFESLIGYLYLTGQDDRVVELFDKIIHLSTNN
;
A
#
# COMPACT_ATOMS: atom_id res chain seq x y z
N MET A 1 18.77 20.93 18.33
CA MET A 1 18.65 19.46 18.40
C MET A 1 17.21 19.13 18.04
N GLU A 2 16.94 18.92 16.76
CA GLU A 2 15.63 18.49 16.31
C GLU A 2 15.34 17.10 16.88
N LYS A 3 14.21 16.96 17.58
CA LYS A 3 13.65 15.64 17.83
C LYS A 3 13.22 15.14 16.46
N GLU A 4 14.04 14.29 15.85
CA GLU A 4 13.68 13.45 14.73
C GLU A 4 12.32 12.80 15.08
N TYR A 5 11.25 13.27 14.43
CA TYR A 5 9.89 12.81 14.72
C TYR A 5 9.80 11.35 14.27
N ARG A 6 10.09 10.44 15.19
CA ARG A 6 9.85 9.01 14.96
C ARG A 6 8.37 8.83 14.70
N ASN A 7 8.04 8.21 13.56
CA ASN A 7 6.70 7.76 13.28
C ASN A 7 6.22 6.89 14.47
N LEU A 8 5.16 7.34 15.16
CA LEU A 8 4.64 6.72 16.38
C LEU A 8 4.38 5.22 16.18
N PHE A 9 3.74 4.87 15.07
CA PHE A 9 3.37 3.49 14.78
C PHE A 9 4.59 2.63 14.47
N ARG A 10 5.58 3.16 13.74
CA ARG A 10 6.83 2.44 13.46
C ARG A 10 7.64 2.22 14.73
N SER A 11 7.59 3.15 15.68
CA SER A 11 8.32 3.05 16.95
C SER A 11 7.86 1.89 17.85
N LEU A 12 6.67 1.33 17.60
CA LEU A 12 6.18 0.12 18.28
C LEU A 12 6.98 -1.13 17.91
N ASN A 13 7.68 -1.09 16.77
CA ASN A 13 8.57 -2.14 16.35
C ASN A 13 9.99 -1.88 16.86
N THR A 14 10.38 -2.60 17.89
CA THR A 14 11.69 -2.46 18.56
C THR A 14 12.69 -3.54 18.16
N ARG A 15 12.29 -4.48 17.30
CA ARG A 15 13.07 -5.68 16.99
C ARG A 15 13.43 -5.84 15.53
N LEU A 16 12.66 -5.28 14.59
CA LEU A 16 12.99 -5.37 13.17
C LEU A 16 13.96 -4.24 12.79
N ASP A 17 15.11 -4.61 12.24
CA ASP A 17 16.01 -3.69 11.56
C ASP A 17 15.88 -3.76 10.02
N GLY A 18 16.76 -3.05 9.30
CA GLY A 18 16.74 -3.01 7.84
C GLY A 18 16.97 -4.37 7.17
N GLU A 19 17.78 -5.24 7.77
CA GLU A 19 18.01 -6.60 7.25
C GLU A 19 16.78 -7.48 7.49
N ASP A 20 16.21 -7.42 8.70
CA ASP A 20 15.00 -8.16 9.04
C ASP A 20 13.82 -7.81 8.12
N ILE A 21 13.64 -6.53 7.80
CA ILE A 21 12.57 -6.06 6.91
C ILE A 21 12.74 -6.63 5.50
N ASN A 22 13.96 -6.75 5.00
CA ASN A 22 14.21 -7.36 3.69
C ASN A 22 13.88 -8.87 3.67
N MET A 23 13.98 -9.54 4.83
CA MET A 23 13.66 -10.97 5.00
C MET A 23 12.17 -11.26 5.17
N LEU A 24 11.35 -10.27 5.51
CA LEU A 24 9.91 -10.44 5.63
C LEU A 24 9.31 -11.05 4.36
N SER A 25 8.36 -11.96 4.54
CA SER A 25 7.59 -12.51 3.43
C SER A 25 6.71 -11.41 2.81
N PRO A 26 6.35 -11.53 1.52
CA PRO A 26 5.48 -10.54 0.91
C PRO A 26 4.12 -10.43 1.60
N LEU A 27 3.59 -11.53 2.15
CA LEU A 27 2.32 -11.48 2.89
C LEU A 27 2.43 -10.71 4.21
N GLN A 28 3.59 -10.77 4.90
CA GLN A 28 3.85 -9.94 6.08
C GLN A 28 3.97 -8.45 5.72
N LEU A 29 4.60 -8.15 4.59
CA LEU A 29 4.67 -6.77 4.08
C LEU A 29 3.29 -6.27 3.67
N ALA A 30 2.53 -7.09 2.94
CA ALA A 30 1.17 -6.76 2.53
C ALA A 30 0.24 -6.52 3.73
N TYR A 31 0.37 -7.33 4.78
CA TYR A 31 -0.42 -7.19 6.00
C TYR A 31 -0.33 -5.78 6.61
N ILE A 32 0.88 -5.22 6.73
CA ILE A 32 1.03 -3.84 7.25
C ILE A 32 0.75 -2.79 6.18
N GLY A 33 1.08 -3.08 4.92
CA GLY A 33 0.87 -2.17 3.80
C GLY A 33 -0.60 -1.86 3.52
N ASP A 34 -1.48 -2.85 3.67
CA ASP A 34 -2.94 -2.67 3.59
C ASP A 34 -3.42 -1.65 4.63
N ALA A 35 -3.00 -1.80 5.90
CA ALA A 35 -3.37 -0.88 6.96
C ALA A 35 -2.82 0.54 6.73
N VAL A 36 -1.60 0.66 6.23
CA VAL A 36 -0.99 1.97 5.90
C VAL A 36 -1.78 2.65 4.77
N PHE A 37 -2.08 1.92 3.69
CA PHE A 37 -2.81 2.49 2.56
C PHE A 37 -4.24 2.89 2.93
N GLU A 38 -4.96 2.05 3.70
CA GLU A 38 -6.28 2.36 4.24
C GLU A 38 -6.24 3.67 5.06
N LEU A 39 -5.22 3.84 5.91
CA LEU A 39 -5.07 5.06 6.70
C LEU A 39 -4.78 6.29 5.82
N CYS A 40 -3.93 6.16 4.79
CA CYS A 40 -3.70 7.22 3.81
C CYS A 40 -5.00 7.66 3.13
N VAL A 41 -5.78 6.69 2.61
CA VAL A 41 -7.06 6.95 1.93
C VAL A 41 -8.05 7.65 2.86
N ARG A 42 -8.24 7.13 4.07
CA ARG A 42 -9.17 7.72 5.05
C ARG A 42 -8.74 9.13 5.45
N THR A 43 -7.45 9.36 5.64
CA THR A 43 -6.89 10.67 5.99
C THR A 43 -7.13 11.68 4.87
N TYR A 44 -6.88 11.28 3.61
CA TYR A 44 -7.16 12.11 2.44
C TYR A 44 -8.65 12.46 2.31
N LEU A 45 -9.54 11.48 2.45
CA LEU A 45 -10.98 11.70 2.27
C LEU A 45 -11.60 12.61 3.34
N LEU A 46 -11.01 12.67 4.55
CA LEU A 46 -11.46 13.58 5.62
C LEU A 46 -11.27 15.07 5.29
N GLN A 47 -10.53 15.41 4.24
CA GLN A 47 -10.46 16.79 3.73
C GLN A 47 -11.78 17.24 3.08
N ARG A 48 -12.70 16.31 2.79
CA ARG A 48 -13.99 16.57 2.16
C ARG A 48 -15.08 16.54 3.22
N GLU A 49 -15.98 17.52 3.20
CA GLU A 49 -17.17 17.54 4.07
C GLU A 49 -18.19 16.50 3.58
N MET A 50 -18.14 15.29 4.15
CA MET A 50 -19.00 14.18 3.76
C MET A 50 -19.50 13.39 4.99
N PRO A 51 -20.74 12.85 4.97
CA PRO A 51 -21.19 11.91 5.98
C PRO A 51 -20.32 10.65 6.03
N VAL A 52 -20.13 10.08 7.23
CA VAL A 52 -19.29 8.88 7.47
C VAL A 52 -19.60 7.72 6.52
N LYS A 53 -20.89 7.49 6.23
CA LYS A 53 -21.30 6.46 5.26
C LYS A 53 -20.69 6.69 3.87
N LYS A 54 -20.69 7.93 3.38
CA LYS A 54 -20.08 8.25 2.09
C LYS A 54 -18.56 8.15 2.14
N LEU A 55 -17.91 8.54 3.25
CA LEU A 55 -16.47 8.34 3.42
C LEU A 55 -16.08 6.87 3.31
N HIS A 56 -16.86 5.97 3.92
CA HIS A 56 -16.65 4.53 3.80
C HIS A 56 -16.85 4.04 2.36
N ASP A 57 -17.95 4.45 1.72
CA ASP A 57 -18.25 4.08 0.33
C ASP A 57 -17.15 4.57 -0.64
N GLU A 58 -16.58 5.77 -0.42
CA GLU A 58 -15.42 6.27 -1.19
C GLU A 58 -14.13 5.50 -0.87
N THR A 59 -13.87 5.18 0.40
CA THR A 59 -12.67 4.42 0.81
C THR A 59 -12.59 3.09 0.09
N ILE A 60 -13.71 2.35 0.01
CA ILE A 60 -13.82 1.06 -0.70
C ILE A 60 -13.36 1.15 -2.15
N LYS A 61 -13.58 2.29 -2.82
CA LYS A 61 -13.19 2.46 -4.23
C LYS A 61 -11.69 2.42 -4.43
N TYR A 62 -10.90 2.84 -3.44
CA TYR A 62 -9.43 2.80 -3.47
C TYR A 62 -8.89 1.46 -3.01
N VAL A 63 -9.45 0.91 -1.92
CA VAL A 63 -8.81 -0.23 -1.23
C VAL A 63 -9.23 -1.60 -1.73
N LYS A 64 -10.26 -1.69 -2.59
CA LYS A 64 -10.62 -2.96 -3.24
C LYS A 64 -9.49 -3.46 -4.16
N ALA A 65 -9.31 -4.79 -4.21
CA ALA A 65 -8.24 -5.43 -4.99
C ALA A 65 -8.19 -4.96 -6.46
N LYS A 66 -9.36 -4.80 -7.09
CA LYS A 66 -9.43 -4.30 -8.47
C LYS A 66 -8.80 -2.94 -8.67
N ALA A 67 -9.02 -2.01 -7.74
CA ALA A 67 -8.48 -0.66 -7.84
C ALA A 67 -6.97 -0.67 -7.61
N GLN A 68 -6.51 -1.38 -6.58
CA GLN A 68 -5.09 -1.54 -6.32
C GLN A 68 -4.34 -2.21 -7.49
N SER A 69 -4.96 -3.20 -8.15
CA SER A 69 -4.45 -3.80 -9.38
C SER A 69 -4.23 -2.76 -10.49
N THR A 70 -5.22 -1.90 -10.73
CA THR A 70 -5.07 -0.77 -11.66
C THR A 70 -3.95 0.18 -11.24
N PHE A 71 -3.83 0.51 -9.94
CA PHE A 71 -2.78 1.41 -9.46
C PHE A 71 -1.37 0.86 -9.75
N VAL A 72 -1.15 -0.45 -9.61
CA VAL A 72 0.15 -1.06 -9.96
C VAL A 72 0.52 -0.78 -11.41
N HIS A 73 -0.43 -0.93 -12.33
CA HIS A 73 -0.18 -0.70 -13.75
C HIS A 73 0.11 0.77 -14.05
N GLU A 74 -0.62 1.69 -13.44
CA GLU A 74 -0.41 3.13 -13.62
C GLU A 74 0.92 3.62 -13.01
N LEU A 75 1.35 3.02 -11.91
CA LEU A 75 2.61 3.38 -11.24
C LEU A 75 3.84 2.75 -11.90
N GLU A 76 3.69 1.74 -12.77
CA GLU A 76 4.82 0.95 -13.30
C GLU A 76 5.94 1.80 -13.91
N GLY A 77 5.59 2.91 -14.58
CA GLY A 77 6.55 3.83 -15.20
C GLY A 77 7.40 4.65 -14.24
N ILE A 78 6.96 4.81 -12.98
CA ILE A 78 7.67 5.61 -11.97
C ILE A 78 8.33 4.76 -10.87
N LEU A 79 8.06 3.46 -10.83
CA LEU A 79 8.68 2.55 -9.88
C LEU A 79 10.15 2.30 -10.23
N THR A 80 11.00 2.27 -9.21
CA THR A 80 12.38 1.80 -9.33
C THR A 80 12.41 0.28 -9.55
N GLU A 81 13.53 -0.26 -10.00
CA GLU A 81 13.67 -1.72 -10.20
C GLU A 81 13.48 -2.52 -8.91
N LYS A 82 13.90 -1.97 -7.76
CA LYS A 82 13.68 -2.58 -6.45
C LYS A 82 12.20 -2.63 -6.08
N GLU A 83 11.46 -1.56 -6.34
CA GLU A 83 10.02 -1.48 -6.07
C GLU A 83 9.25 -2.42 -7.00
N LYS A 84 9.59 -2.46 -8.30
CA LYS A 84 9.04 -3.43 -9.25
C LYS A 84 9.30 -4.87 -8.80
N TYR A 85 10.50 -5.16 -8.29
CA TYR A 85 10.82 -6.48 -7.75
C TYR A 85 9.92 -6.83 -6.56
N LEU A 86 9.70 -5.91 -5.61
CA LEU A 86 8.81 -6.12 -4.46
C LEU A 86 7.37 -6.41 -4.90
N VAL A 87 6.85 -5.63 -5.86
CA VAL A 87 5.51 -5.85 -6.44
C VAL A 87 5.42 -7.24 -7.08
N ARG A 88 6.41 -7.62 -7.91
CA ARG A 88 6.45 -8.96 -8.53
C ARG A 88 6.52 -10.07 -7.48
N ARG A 89 7.27 -9.88 -6.39
CA ARG A 89 7.42 -10.84 -5.28
C ARG A 89 6.09 -11.03 -4.56
N GLY A 90 5.37 -9.94 -4.24
CA GLY A 90 4.02 -9.99 -3.67
C GLY A 90 3.00 -10.64 -4.58
N ARG A 91 2.99 -10.28 -5.87
CA ARG A 91 2.15 -10.92 -6.88
C ARG A 91 2.37 -12.43 -6.99
N ASN A 92 3.58 -12.90 -6.73
CA ASN A 92 3.92 -14.32 -6.81
C ASN A 92 3.76 -15.06 -5.48
N ALA A 93 3.38 -14.38 -4.39
CA ALA A 93 3.11 -15.02 -3.12
C ALA A 93 1.89 -15.95 -3.25
N LYS A 94 2.04 -17.19 -2.79
CA LYS A 94 0.93 -18.15 -2.76
C LYS A 94 0.04 -17.82 -1.56
N THR A 95 -1.21 -17.48 -1.81
CA THR A 95 -2.23 -17.35 -0.77
C THR A 95 -2.90 -18.72 -0.56
N HIS A 96 -3.14 -19.11 0.69
CA HIS A 96 -3.77 -20.40 1.02
C HIS A 96 -5.28 -20.45 0.70
N SER A 97 -5.89 -19.28 0.47
CA SER A 97 -7.31 -19.13 0.13
C SER A 97 -7.45 -18.35 -1.18
N THR A 98 -7.53 -19.07 -2.31
CA THR A 98 -7.75 -18.46 -3.62
C THR A 98 -9.26 -18.25 -3.84
N PRO A 99 -9.76 -17.03 -4.10
CA PRO A 99 -11.15 -16.82 -4.47
C PRO A 99 -11.50 -17.58 -5.76
N LYS A 100 -12.69 -18.17 -5.82
CA LYS A 100 -13.04 -19.21 -6.81
C LYS A 100 -13.20 -18.75 -8.27
N ASN A 101 -13.12 -17.48 -8.64
CA ASN A 101 -13.28 -17.02 -10.04
C ASN A 101 -12.68 -15.61 -10.29
N ALA A 102 -12.35 -15.31 -11.55
CA ALA A 102 -12.06 -14.03 -12.28
C ALA A 102 -11.17 -12.93 -11.65
N ASP A 103 -10.96 -12.93 -10.33
CA ASP A 103 -10.34 -11.83 -9.58
C ASP A 103 -8.92 -12.19 -9.12
N ILE A 104 -8.46 -13.41 -9.37
CA ILE A 104 -7.18 -13.93 -8.83
C ILE A 104 -5.99 -13.04 -9.23
N MET A 105 -5.96 -12.53 -10.46
CA MET A 105 -4.89 -11.63 -10.88
C MET A 105 -4.98 -10.27 -10.19
N ASP A 106 -6.19 -9.73 -10.00
CA ASP A 106 -6.38 -8.46 -9.30
C ASP A 106 -5.98 -8.59 -7.82
N TYR A 107 -6.35 -9.68 -7.14
CA TYR A 107 -5.86 -9.99 -5.79
C TYR A 107 -4.34 -10.10 -5.74
N ARG A 108 -3.71 -10.80 -6.69
CA ARG A 108 -2.25 -10.94 -6.72
C ARG A 108 -1.57 -9.59 -6.93
N TYR A 109 -2.07 -8.74 -7.81
CA TYR A 109 -1.51 -7.40 -7.99
C TYR A 109 -1.74 -6.51 -6.77
N ALA A 110 -2.92 -6.56 -6.15
CA ALA A 110 -3.19 -5.88 -4.88
C ALA A 110 -2.19 -6.30 -3.78
N THR A 111 -1.98 -7.61 -3.59
CA THR A 111 -0.94 -8.10 -2.66
C THR A 111 0.46 -7.60 -3.02
N GLY A 112 0.78 -7.47 -4.32
CA GLY A 112 2.01 -6.84 -4.79
C GLY A 112 2.12 -5.36 -4.38
N PHE A 113 1.05 -4.60 -4.54
CA PHE A 113 0.96 -3.20 -4.14
C PHE A 113 1.11 -3.04 -2.63
N GLU A 114 0.32 -3.76 -1.84
CA GLU A 114 0.38 -3.74 -0.38
C GLU A 114 1.78 -4.13 0.11
N SER A 115 2.43 -5.11 -0.52
CA SER A 115 3.81 -5.49 -0.19
C SER A 115 4.79 -4.33 -0.39
N LEU A 116 4.64 -3.55 -1.46
CA LEU A 116 5.45 -2.38 -1.72
C LEU A 116 5.20 -1.29 -0.67
N ILE A 117 3.94 -0.96 -0.39
CA ILE A 117 3.58 0.05 0.61
C ILE A 117 4.13 -0.33 1.99
N GLY A 118 3.96 -1.59 2.39
CA GLY A 118 4.47 -2.11 3.66
C GLY A 118 6.00 -2.02 3.76
N TYR A 119 6.72 -2.32 2.68
CA TYR A 119 8.18 -2.17 2.63
C TYR A 119 8.62 -0.71 2.81
N LEU A 120 8.05 0.21 2.04
CA LEU A 120 8.37 1.63 2.11
C LEU A 120 8.10 2.18 3.51
N TYR A 121 6.93 1.82 4.07
CA TYR A 121 6.57 2.19 5.43
C TYR A 121 7.54 1.63 6.48
N LEU A 122 7.89 0.34 6.45
CA LEU A 122 8.78 -0.22 7.47
C LEU A 122 10.21 0.31 7.38
N THR A 123 10.66 0.65 6.17
CA THR A 123 12.00 1.22 5.93
C THR A 123 12.08 2.75 6.10
N GLY A 124 10.97 3.40 6.47
CA GLY A 124 10.93 4.83 6.72
C GLY A 124 10.99 5.72 5.49
N GLN A 125 10.64 5.18 4.32
CA GLN A 125 10.52 5.92 3.08
C GLN A 125 9.14 6.58 2.97
N ASP A 126 8.79 7.38 3.99
CA ASP A 126 7.46 8.01 4.13
C ASP A 126 7.15 8.95 2.95
N ASP A 127 8.12 9.74 2.50
CA ASP A 127 7.97 10.63 1.34
C ASP A 127 7.62 9.86 0.05
N ARG A 128 8.19 8.65 -0.11
CA ARG A 128 7.90 7.80 -1.27
C ARG A 128 6.49 7.21 -1.21
N VAL A 129 6.00 6.87 -0.01
CA VAL A 129 4.59 6.46 0.16
C VAL A 129 3.65 7.60 -0.25
N VAL A 130 3.94 8.82 0.19
CA VAL A 130 3.16 10.02 -0.18
C VAL A 130 3.21 10.27 -1.69
N GLU A 131 4.38 10.17 -2.32
CA GLU A 131 4.53 10.36 -3.77
C GLU A 131 3.67 9.37 -4.58
N LEU A 132 3.71 8.07 -4.23
CA LEU A 132 2.90 7.06 -4.90
C LEU A 132 1.40 7.30 -4.66
N PHE A 133 1.02 7.69 -3.44
CA PHE A 133 -0.35 8.01 -3.09
C PHE A 133 -0.89 9.21 -3.88
N ASP A 134 -0.11 10.29 -3.99
CA ASP A 134 -0.47 11.49 -4.76
C ASP A 134 -0.74 11.15 -6.23
N LYS A 135 0.08 10.28 -6.82
CA LYS A 135 -0.17 9.79 -8.19
C LYS A 135 -1.49 9.04 -8.29
N ILE A 136 -1.83 8.19 -7.32
CA ILE A 136 -3.10 7.44 -7.28
C ILE A 136 -4.32 8.36 -7.22
N ILE A 137 -4.30 9.38 -6.36
CA ILE A 137 -5.45 10.28 -6.24
C ILE A 137 -5.64 11.15 -7.48
N HIS A 138 -4.55 11.55 -8.16
CA HIS A 138 -4.64 12.31 -9.41
C HIS A 138 -5.19 11.49 -10.58
N LEU A 139 -4.96 10.17 -10.61
CA LEU A 139 -5.58 9.26 -11.58
C LEU A 139 -7.10 9.15 -11.36
N SER A 140 -7.53 9.21 -10.10
CA SER A 140 -8.94 9.05 -9.72
C SER A 140 -9.77 10.32 -9.91
N THR A 141 -9.13 11.50 -10.06
CA THR A 141 -9.81 12.79 -10.30
C THR A 141 -10.03 13.12 -11.77
N ASN A 142 -9.40 12.38 -12.69
CA ASN A 142 -9.48 12.62 -14.14
C ASN A 142 -10.48 11.70 -14.87
N ASN A 143 -11.29 10.95 -14.13
CA ASN A 143 -12.36 10.07 -14.65
C ASN A 143 -13.72 10.46 -14.08
#